data_AF-A0A7S1L1M9-F1
#
_entry.id   AF-A0A7S1L1M9-F1
#
_cell.length_a   1.000
_cell.length_b   1.000
_cell.length_c   1.000
_cell.angle_alpha   90.00
_cell.angle_beta   90.00
_cell.angle_gamma   90.00
#
_symmetry.space_group_name_H-M   'P 1'
#
loop_
_entity.id
_entity.type
_entity.pdbx_description
1 polymer ?
#
loop_
_entity_poly.entity_id
_entity_poly.type
_entity_poly.pdbx_seq_one_letter_code
_entity_poly.pdbx_strand_id
1 'polypeptide(L)'
;VGWREETNPLHSRGDVRMFSGCADEGTSADVGSVYGAAGGAMTTAFSEVLRAHARPGYVDFMKLLYENLRSRGLKQRPLLSSTQRFDIDRQFGLDDACPNSNPKIGRTVRKRFEPQPTVTAGPLAELLGAFLVHALAGR
;
A
#
# COMPACT_ATOMS: atom_id res chain seq x y z
N VAL A 1 15.34 2.91 -13.52
CA VAL A 1 14.32 2.69 -12.47
C VAL A 1 15.07 2.29 -11.22
N GLY A 2 14.77 2.88 -10.07
CA GLY A 2 15.54 2.64 -8.85
C GLY A 2 14.67 2.81 -7.61
N TRP A 3 15.13 2.21 -6.51
CA TRP A 3 14.50 2.37 -5.21
C TRP A 3 14.47 3.83 -4.80
N ARG A 4 13.27 4.31 -4.43
CA ARG A 4 13.08 5.61 -3.77
C ARG A 4 12.76 5.35 -2.32
N GLU A 5 13.60 5.84 -1.42
CA GLU A 5 13.33 5.79 0.00
C GLU A 5 12.36 6.92 0.39
N GLU A 6 11.44 6.61 1.30
CA GLU A 6 10.54 7.61 1.87
C GLU A 6 11.28 8.64 2.73
N THR A 7 10.67 9.82 2.93
CA THR A 7 11.24 10.87 3.77
C THR A 7 11.45 10.41 5.22
N ASN A 8 10.51 9.64 5.76
CA ASN A 8 10.56 9.11 7.12
C ASN A 8 10.38 7.59 7.10
N PRO A 9 11.40 6.82 6.67
CA PRO A 9 11.25 5.39 6.45
C PRO A 9 10.99 4.64 7.77
N LEU A 10 10.20 3.57 7.68
CA LEU A 10 9.97 2.61 8.75
C LEU A 10 10.64 1.29 8.38
N HIS A 11 11.83 1.05 8.92
CA HIS A 11 12.54 -0.21 8.72
C HIS A 11 12.02 -1.26 9.69
N SER A 12 11.84 -2.50 9.22
CA SER A 12 11.39 -3.62 10.04
C SER A 12 12.51 -4.65 10.19
N ARG A 13 12.43 -5.56 11.17
CA ARG A 13 13.39 -6.68 11.30
C ARG A 13 13.23 -7.73 10.20
N GLY A 14 12.00 -7.95 9.74
CA GLY A 14 11.69 -8.94 8.71
C GLY A 14 11.86 -8.40 7.30
N ASP A 15 11.90 -9.31 6.33
CA ASP A 15 11.83 -8.96 4.91
C ASP A 15 10.36 -8.86 4.48
N VAL A 16 9.81 -7.65 4.56
CA VAL A 16 8.43 -7.39 4.18
C VAL A 16 8.39 -6.65 2.85
N ARG A 17 7.57 -7.16 1.94
CA ARG A 17 7.29 -6.60 0.62
C ARG A 17 5.78 -6.47 0.48
N MET A 18 5.29 -5.31 0.09
CA MET A 18 3.87 -5.04 -0.08
C MET A 18 3.61 -4.64 -1.53
N PHE A 19 2.60 -5.28 -2.11
CA PHE A 19 2.05 -4.92 -3.41
C PHE A 19 0.71 -4.20 -3.19
N SER A 20 0.57 -3.00 -3.72
CA SER A 20 -0.66 -2.21 -3.58
C SER A 20 -1.12 -1.66 -4.94
N GLY A 21 -2.41 -1.33 -5.05
CA GLY A 21 -3.04 -0.87 -6.31
C GLY A 21 -3.19 0.63 -6.48
N CYS A 22 -2.62 1.44 -5.59
CA CYS A 22 -2.82 2.89 -5.61
C CYS A 22 -1.53 3.67 -5.41
N ALA A 23 -1.36 4.70 -6.24
CA ALA A 23 -0.62 5.91 -5.93
C ALA A 23 -1.67 6.95 -5.54
N ASP A 24 -1.62 7.44 -4.29
CA ASP A 24 -2.34 8.48 -3.52
C ASP A 24 -3.67 9.12 -4.00
N GLU A 25 -4.10 9.03 -5.27
CA GLU A 25 -5.31 9.64 -5.83
C GLU A 25 -6.31 8.62 -6.46
N GLY A 26 -6.04 7.32 -6.38
CA GLY A 26 -6.90 6.27 -6.94
C GLY A 26 -7.75 5.52 -5.90
N THR A 27 -9.02 5.24 -6.22
CA THR A 27 -9.85 4.31 -5.45
C THR A 27 -9.47 2.87 -5.79
N SER A 28 -9.28 2.02 -4.77
CA SER A 28 -9.14 0.58 -5.01
C SER A 28 -10.45 0.03 -5.59
N ALA A 29 -10.36 -0.69 -6.72
CA ALA A 29 -11.54 -1.22 -7.39
C ALA A 29 -11.77 -2.69 -7.00
N ASP A 30 -13.03 -3.01 -6.73
CA ASP A 30 -13.50 -4.39 -6.74
C ASP A 30 -13.79 -4.81 -8.18
N VAL A 31 -13.43 -6.03 -8.53
CA VAL A 31 -13.74 -6.65 -9.82
C VAL A 31 -14.68 -7.83 -9.58
N GLY A 32 -15.63 -8.04 -10.49
CA GLY A 32 -16.35 -9.32 -10.54
C GLY A 32 -15.33 -10.42 -10.88
N SER A 33 -15.23 -11.45 -10.05
CA SER A 33 -14.34 -12.59 -10.35
C SER A 33 -15.00 -13.58 -11.31
N VAL A 34 -14.17 -14.40 -11.94
CA VAL A 34 -14.58 -15.53 -12.81
C VAL A 34 -15.48 -16.54 -12.06
N TYR A 35 -15.50 -16.51 -10.72
CA TYR A 35 -16.29 -17.39 -9.86
C TYR A 35 -17.57 -16.73 -9.30
N GLY A 36 -17.99 -15.58 -9.83
CA GLY A 36 -19.25 -14.93 -9.44
C GLY A 36 -19.23 -14.17 -8.11
N ALA A 37 -18.06 -14.03 -7.46
CA ALA A 37 -17.86 -13.24 -6.26
C ALA A 37 -17.04 -11.96 -6.55
N ALA A 38 -17.35 -10.85 -5.88
CA ALA A 38 -16.52 -9.65 -5.91
C ALA A 38 -15.14 -9.96 -5.32
N GLY A 39 -14.07 -9.63 -6.04
CA GLY A 39 -12.69 -9.80 -5.62
C GLY A 39 -11.91 -8.51 -5.80
N GLY A 40 -10.88 -8.29 -4.96
CA GLY A 40 -10.00 -7.15 -5.14
C GLY A 40 -9.24 -7.24 -6.46
N ALA A 41 -9.23 -6.16 -7.24
CA ALA A 41 -8.55 -6.08 -8.53
C ALA A 41 -7.07 -6.51 -8.46
N MET A 42 -6.32 -5.97 -7.50
CA MET A 42 -4.90 -6.28 -7.35
C MET A 42 -4.67 -7.74 -6.97
N THR A 43 -5.43 -8.28 -6.02
CA THR A 43 -5.34 -9.67 -5.59
C THR A 43 -5.65 -10.64 -6.73
N THR A 44 -6.64 -10.29 -7.56
CA THR A 44 -7.03 -11.07 -8.74
C THR A 44 -5.91 -11.06 -9.77
N ALA A 45 -5.41 -9.88 -10.15
CA ALA A 45 -4.31 -9.74 -11.10
C ALA A 45 -3.05 -10.47 -10.62
N PHE A 46 -2.70 -10.34 -9.34
CA PHE A 46 -1.56 -11.00 -8.73
C PHE A 46 -1.65 -12.52 -8.83
N SER A 47 -2.80 -13.09 -8.48
CA SER A 47 -3.01 -14.53 -8.52
C SER A 47 -2.95 -15.08 -9.95
N GLU A 48 -3.49 -14.35 -10.93
CA GLU A 48 -3.48 -14.78 -12.32
C GLU A 48 -2.09 -14.72 -12.96
N VAL A 49 -1.34 -13.64 -12.73
CA VAL A 49 0.02 -13.52 -13.27
C VAL A 49 0.90 -14.65 -12.73
N LEU A 50 0.80 -14.99 -11.44
CA LEU A 50 1.57 -16.10 -10.87
C LEU A 50 1.14 -17.49 -11.37
N ARG A 51 -0.12 -17.67 -11.76
CA ARG A 51 -0.58 -18.91 -12.39
C ARG A 51 -0.09 -19.04 -13.83
N ALA A 52 -0.02 -17.93 -14.57
CA ALA A 52 0.36 -17.91 -15.98
C ALA A 52 1.89 -17.91 -16.18
N HIS A 53 2.65 -17.35 -15.24
CA HIS A 53 4.09 -17.18 -15.36
C HIS A 53 4.79 -17.71 -14.11
N ALA A 54 5.56 -18.80 -14.27
CA ALA A 54 6.36 -19.34 -13.20
C ALA A 54 7.61 -18.46 -12.94
N ARG A 55 7.72 -17.91 -11.73
CA ARG A 55 8.90 -17.17 -11.22
C ARG A 55 9.44 -16.07 -12.18
N PRO A 56 8.60 -15.11 -12.62
CA PRO A 56 9.09 -13.95 -13.37
C PRO A 56 10.11 -13.14 -12.55
N GLY A 57 11.00 -12.40 -13.22
CA GLY A 57 11.80 -11.36 -12.54
C GLY A 57 10.89 -10.31 -11.91
N TYR A 58 11.31 -9.66 -10.83
CA TYR A 58 10.49 -8.65 -10.13
C TYR A 58 10.01 -7.52 -11.06
N VAL A 59 10.90 -7.01 -11.93
CA VAL A 59 10.56 -5.98 -12.91
C VAL A 59 9.48 -6.46 -13.88
N ASP A 60 9.61 -7.68 -14.40
CA ASP A 60 8.65 -8.22 -15.36
C ASP A 60 7.34 -8.60 -14.69
N PHE A 61 7.38 -9.10 -13.45
CA PHE A 61 6.20 -9.33 -12.64
C PHE A 61 5.37 -8.05 -12.48
N MET A 62 6.01 -6.92 -12.16
CA MET A 62 5.32 -5.63 -12.05
C MET A 62 4.71 -5.15 -13.38
N LYS A 63 5.38 -5.41 -14.52
CA LYS A 63 4.82 -5.12 -15.85
C LYS A 63 3.60 -5.98 -16.14
N LEU A 64 3.69 -7.29 -15.89
CA LEU A 64 2.60 -8.24 -16.10
C LEU A 64 1.38 -7.90 -15.24
N LEU A 65 1.58 -7.50 -13.97
CA LEU A 65 0.50 -7.00 -13.11
C LEU A 65 -0.18 -5.77 -13.72
N TYR A 66 0.62 -4.82 -14.21
CA TYR A 66 0.09 -3.60 -14.82
C TYR A 66 -0.71 -3.93 -16.09
N GLU A 67 -0.18 -4.77 -16.98
CA GLU A 67 -0.84 -5.21 -18.20
C GLU A 67 -2.15 -5.95 -17.92
N ASN A 68 -2.16 -6.86 -16.92
CA ASN A 68 -3.37 -7.57 -16.50
C ASN A 68 -4.46 -6.62 -15.98
N LEU A 69 -4.09 -5.60 -15.19
CA LEU A 69 -5.05 -4.59 -14.75
C LEU A 69 -5.57 -3.74 -15.92
N ARG A 70 -4.69 -3.37 -16.87
CA ARG A 70 -5.08 -2.57 -18.04
C ARG A 70 -6.01 -3.31 -18.99
N SER A 71 -5.77 -4.60 -19.23
CA SER A 71 -6.62 -5.41 -20.11
C SER A 71 -8.05 -5.54 -19.58
N ARG A 72 -8.24 -5.35 -18.26
CA ARG A 72 -9.54 -5.31 -17.57
C ARG A 72 -10.17 -3.91 -17.50
N GLY A 73 -9.55 -2.90 -18.12
CA GLY A 73 -10.01 -1.51 -18.05
C GLY A 73 -9.78 -0.82 -16.71
N LEU A 74 -8.96 -1.39 -15.83
CA LEU A 74 -8.73 -0.85 -14.49
C LEU A 74 -7.67 0.25 -14.51
N LYS A 75 -7.96 1.34 -13.79
CA LYS A 75 -7.05 2.50 -13.70
C LYS A 75 -5.98 2.39 -12.62
N GLN A 76 -6.05 1.36 -11.79
CA GLN A 76 -5.05 1.09 -10.75
C GLN A 76 -3.65 0.87 -11.34
N ARG A 77 -2.63 1.26 -10.57
CA ARG A 77 -1.22 1.06 -10.91
C ARG A 77 -0.58 0.23 -9.80
N PRO A 78 0.04 -0.92 -10.11
CA PRO A 78 0.79 -1.68 -9.13
C PRO A 78 1.94 -0.85 -8.56
N LEU A 79 2.04 -0.84 -7.24
CA LEU A 79 3.16 -0.28 -6.50
C LEU A 79 3.77 -1.37 -5.62
N LEU A 80 5.10 -1.41 -5.59
CA LEU A 80 5.87 -2.29 -4.72
C LEU A 80 6.60 -1.44 -3.68
N SER A 81 6.26 -1.63 -2.41
CA SER A 81 7.00 -1.07 -1.29
C SER A 81 7.68 -2.19 -0.49
N SER A 82 8.79 -1.87 0.17
CA SER A 82 9.52 -2.82 0.99
C SER A 82 10.18 -2.15 2.18
N THR A 83 10.36 -2.94 3.23
CA THR A 83 11.06 -2.51 4.46
C THR A 83 12.57 -2.34 4.28
N GLN A 84 13.11 -2.78 3.14
CA GLN A 84 14.52 -2.63 2.79
C GLN A 84 14.72 -2.57 1.28
N ARG A 85 15.87 -2.06 0.86
CA ARG A 85 16.31 -2.18 -0.52
C ARG A 85 16.75 -3.62 -0.81
N PHE A 86 16.38 -4.14 -1.97
CA PHE A 86 16.87 -5.42 -2.46
C PHE A 86 17.19 -5.34 -3.96
N ASP A 87 17.83 -6.38 -4.50
CA ASP A 87 18.11 -6.50 -5.93
C ASP A 87 16.81 -6.72 -6.71
N ILE A 88 16.41 -5.74 -7.51
CA ILE A 88 15.14 -5.78 -8.26
C ILE A 88 15.20 -6.68 -9.51
N ASP A 89 16.40 -7.06 -9.95
CA ASP A 89 16.56 -7.91 -11.13
C ASP A 89 16.45 -9.41 -10.79
N ARG A 90 16.33 -9.75 -9.50
CA ARG A 90 16.14 -11.13 -9.04
C ARG A 90 14.77 -11.69 -9.42
N GLN A 91 14.67 -13.02 -9.39
CA GLN A 91 13.41 -13.73 -9.56
C GLN A 91 12.45 -13.44 -8.40
N PHE A 92 11.16 -13.27 -8.73
CA PHE A 92 10.09 -13.20 -7.76
C PHE A 92 9.84 -14.58 -7.13
N GLY A 93 9.76 -14.61 -5.80
CA GLY A 93 9.43 -15.77 -5.00
C GLY A 93 8.59 -15.39 -3.78
N LEU A 94 7.86 -16.36 -3.25
CA LEU A 94 7.11 -16.25 -1.99
C LEU A 94 7.79 -17.04 -0.85
N ASP A 95 8.79 -17.85 -1.21
CA ASP A 95 9.50 -18.82 -0.38
C ASP A 95 10.93 -18.36 -0.03
N ASP A 96 11.26 -17.10 -0.33
CA ASP A 96 12.58 -16.52 -0.12
C ASP A 96 12.52 -15.22 0.70
N ALA A 97 13.63 -14.89 1.35
CA ALA A 97 13.79 -13.64 2.08
C ALA A 97 15.20 -13.06 1.88
N CYS A 98 15.29 -11.74 1.77
CA CYS A 98 16.54 -10.99 1.81
C CYS A 98 16.94 -10.74 3.27
N PRO A 99 18.18 -11.06 3.67
CA PRO A 99 18.70 -10.67 4.97
C PRO A 99 18.58 -9.16 5.19
N ASN A 100 18.24 -8.77 6.42
CA ASN A 100 18.05 -7.36 6.75
C ASN A 100 19.35 -6.57 6.64
N SER A 101 19.40 -5.56 5.78
CA SER A 101 20.58 -4.71 5.60
C SER A 101 20.44 -3.31 6.22
N ASN A 102 19.35 -3.01 6.92
CA ASN A 102 19.12 -1.68 7.48
C ASN A 102 19.97 -1.47 8.76
N PRO A 103 20.68 -0.33 8.90
CA PRO A 103 21.53 -0.07 10.07
C PRO A 103 20.71 0.25 11.33
N LYS A 104 19.44 0.66 11.17
CA LYS A 104 18.52 0.99 12.25
C LYS A 104 17.15 0.40 11.96
N ILE A 105 16.52 -0.16 12.97
CA ILE A 105 15.16 -0.67 12.93
C ILE A 105 14.21 0.37 13.54
N GLY A 106 13.00 0.45 13.02
CA GLY A 106 11.98 1.40 13.43
C GLY A 106 11.94 2.63 12.54
N ARG A 107 11.20 3.65 12.99
CA ARG A 107 10.97 4.86 12.21
C ARG A 107 12.13 5.82 12.34
N THR A 108 12.70 6.22 11.20
CA THR A 108 13.62 7.37 11.15
C THR A 108 12.80 8.61 10.86
N VAL A 109 12.82 9.59 11.78
CA VAL A 109 12.14 10.88 11.57
C VAL A 109 13.16 11.88 11.05
N ARG A 110 13.09 12.20 9.74
CA ARG A 110 13.93 13.22 9.09
C ARG A 110 13.20 14.55 8.97
N LYS A 111 11.88 14.51 8.77
CA LYS A 111 11.02 15.69 8.69
C LYS A 111 9.77 15.46 9.54
N ARG A 112 9.42 16.44 10.38
CA ARG A 112 8.11 16.48 11.03
C ARG A 112 7.12 17.11 10.06
N PHE A 113 5.97 16.48 9.90
CA PHE A 113 4.84 17.05 9.16
C PHE A 113 3.85 17.56 10.20
N GLU A 114 3.36 18.78 10.01
CA GLU A 114 2.25 19.27 10.82
C GLU A 114 1.02 18.39 10.57
N PRO A 115 0.30 17.97 11.62
CA PRO A 115 -0.96 17.27 11.44
C PRO A 115 -1.87 18.14 10.58
N GLN A 116 -2.54 17.54 9.60
CA GLN A 116 -3.59 18.28 8.90
C GLN A 116 -4.61 18.74 9.94
N PRO A 117 -4.99 20.03 9.95
CA PRO A 117 -6.00 20.51 10.87
C PRO A 117 -7.27 19.69 10.63
N THR A 118 -7.74 19.00 11.67
CA THR A 118 -9.04 18.34 11.62
C THR A 118 -10.05 19.43 11.28
N VAL A 119 -10.82 19.25 10.19
CA VAL A 119 -11.92 20.16 9.88
C VAL A 119 -12.98 19.98 10.97
N THR A 120 -12.86 20.74 12.05
CA THR A 120 -13.85 20.82 13.15
C THR A 120 -15.01 21.75 12.78
N ALA A 121 -15.31 21.90 11.49
CA ALA A 121 -16.42 22.69 11.00
C ALA A 121 -17.40 21.75 10.30
N GLY A 122 -18.55 21.55 10.94
CA GLY A 122 -19.63 20.73 10.41
C GLY A 122 -20.62 20.35 11.53
N PRO A 123 -21.81 19.85 11.16
CA PRO A 123 -22.90 19.60 12.11
C PRO A 123 -22.50 18.63 13.24
N LEU A 124 -21.60 17.69 12.96
CA LEU A 124 -21.09 16.73 13.94
C LEU A 124 -20.14 17.37 14.97
N ALA A 125 -19.34 18.34 14.54
CA ALA A 125 -18.44 19.07 15.44
C ALA A 125 -19.22 19.99 16.39
N GLU A 126 -20.30 20.61 15.89
CA GLU A 126 -21.25 21.38 16.71
C GLU A 126 -21.99 20.48 17.71
N LEU A 127 -22.45 19.30 17.28
CA LEU A 127 -23.12 18.33 18.14
C LEU A 127 -22.20 17.87 19.29
N LEU A 128 -20.95 17.48 18.98
CA LEU A 128 -19.98 17.04 19.99
C LEU A 128 -19.54 18.19 20.92
N GLY A 129 -19.42 19.42 20.41
CA GLY A 129 -19.18 20.61 21.22
C GLY A 129 -20.32 20.88 22.21
N ALA A 130 -21.57 20.75 21.79
CA ALA A 130 -22.75 20.92 22.65
C ALA A 130 -22.81 19.87 23.79
N PHE A 131 -22.41 18.62 23.51
CA PHE A 131 -22.32 17.57 24.54
C PHE A 131 -21.24 17.86 25.61
N LEU A 132 -20.10 18.43 25.20
CA LEU A 132 -19.02 18.77 26.13
C LEU A 132 -19.36 19.95 27.04
N VAL A 133 -20.11 20.95 26.53
CA VAL A 133 -20.57 22.09 27.34
C VAL A 133 -21.63 21.66 28.38
N HIS A 134 -22.56 20.76 28.02
CA HIS A 134 -23.55 20.24 28.96
C HIS A 134 -22.95 19.32 30.04
N ALA A 135 -21.90 18.55 29.72
CA ALA A 135 -21.23 17.69 30.69
C ALA A 135 -20.42 18.47 31.75
N LEU A 136 -20.04 19.72 31.46
CA LEU A 136 -19.28 20.58 32.36
C LEU A 136 -20.15 21.57 33.15
N ALA A 137 -21.36 21.89 32.66
CA ALA A 137 -22.33 22.74 33.35
C ALA A 137 -23.20 22.01 34.39
N GLY A 138 -23.02 20.69 34.53
CA GLY A 138 -23.72 19.83 35.50
C GLY A 138 -22.91 19.50 36.75
N ARG A 139 -22.08 20.43 37.25
CA ARG A 139 -21.46 20.36 38.59
C ARG A 139 -21.77 21.60 39.40
#